data_AF-A0A3D9UMJ3-F1
#
_entry.id   AF-A0A3D9UMJ3-F1
#
_cell.length_a   1.000
_cell.length_b   1.000
_cell.length_c   1.000
_cell.angle_alpha   90.00
_cell.angle_beta   90.00
_cell.angle_gamma   90.00
#
_symmetry.space_group_name_H-M   'P 1'
#
loop_
_entity.id
_entity.type
_entity.pdbx_description
1 polymer ?
#
loop_
_entity_poly.entity_id
_entity_poly.type
_entity_poly.pdbx_seq_one_letter_code
_entity_poly.pdbx_strand_id
1 'polypeptide(L)' 'MTDGDLFKLLDPVLPGQVFPYLIPQTERKRVSAWCVFSTYSLYTDVLSGQSVKMTRIQLDAYARARRDNLQ' A
#
# COMPACT_ATOMS: atom_id res chain seq x y z
N MET A 1 -6.60 -6.43 -11.67
CA MET A 1 -5.59 -5.51 -11.10
C MET A 1 -4.61 -6.34 -10.31
N THR A 2 -3.34 -6.25 -10.68
CA THR A 2 -2.21 -6.98 -10.09
C THR A 2 -1.35 -6.03 -9.26
N ASP A 3 -0.44 -6.57 -8.46
CA ASP A 3 0.54 -5.75 -7.72
C ASP A 3 1.41 -4.91 -8.67
N GLY A 4 1.72 -5.45 -9.86
CA GLY A 4 2.48 -4.72 -10.89
C GLY A 4 1.72 -3.54 -11.47
N ASP A 5 0.39 -3.63 -11.59
CA ASP A 5 -0.44 -2.50 -12.01
C ASP A 5 -0.44 -1.41 -10.95
N LEU A 6 -0.55 -1.78 -9.68
CA LEU A 6 -0.51 -0.83 -8.57
C LEU A 6 0.85 -0.14 -8.45
N PHE A 7 1.93 -0.90 -8.58
CA PHE A 7 3.30 -0.36 -8.57
C PHE A 7 3.51 0.68 -9.67
N LYS A 8 3.07 0.39 -10.90
CA LYS A 8 3.17 1.34 -12.04
C LYS A 8 2.41 2.65 -11.80
N LEU A 9 1.34 2.63 -11.01
CA LEU A 9 0.57 3.82 -10.67
C LEU A 9 1.21 4.62 -9.52
N LEU A 10 1.84 3.93 -8.56
CA LEU A 10 2.38 4.55 -7.34
C LEU A 10 3.81 5.03 -7.50
N ASP A 11 4.65 4.32 -8.25
CA ASP A 11 6.06 4.66 -8.43
C ASP A 11 6.27 6.07 -9.02
N PRO A 12 5.47 6.56 -9.99
CA PRO A 12 5.59 7.95 -10.47
C PRO A 12 5.32 9.01 -9.39
N VAL A 13 4.54 8.68 -8.35
CA VAL A 13 4.19 9.60 -7.26
C VAL A 13 5.23 9.56 -6.14
N LEU A 14 5.79 8.38 -5.87
CA LEU A 14 6.80 8.13 -4.84
C LEU A 14 7.99 7.32 -5.41
N PRO A 15 8.81 7.91 -6.30
CA PRO A 15 9.82 7.15 -7.05
C PRO A 15 10.82 6.44 -6.15
N GLY A 16 10.94 5.11 -6.30
CA GLY A 16 11.85 4.29 -5.49
C GLY A 16 11.50 4.24 -3.99
N GLN A 17 10.28 4.63 -3.63
CA GLN A 17 9.76 4.71 -2.25
C GLN A 17 8.44 3.92 -2.10
N VAL A 18 8.15 3.02 -3.03
CA VAL A 18 6.98 2.14 -3.02
C VAL A 18 7.43 0.72 -2.72
N PHE A 19 6.86 0.11 -1.68
CA PHE A 19 7.23 -1.21 -1.20
C PHE A 19 6.03 -2.17 -1.20
N PRO A 20 6.09 -3.32 -1.89
CA PRO A 20 5.03 -4.32 -1.82
C PRO A 20 5.13 -5.13 -0.53
N TYR A 21 4.00 -5.31 0.17
CA TYR A 21 3.77 -6.08 1.40
C TYR A 21 4.53 -5.65 2.65
N LEU A 22 5.81 -5.26 2.53
CA LEU A 22 6.67 -4.97 3.67
C LEU A 22 7.81 -4.03 3.29
N ILE A 23 8.11 -3.10 4.20
CA ILE A 23 9.32 -2.28 4.11
C ILE A 23 10.53 -3.11 4.61
N PRO A 24 11.63 -3.18 3.84
CA PRO A 24 12.87 -3.80 4.30
C PRO A 24 13.33 -3.19 5.63
N GLN A 25 13.87 -4.00 6.54
CA GLN A 25 14.31 -3.50 7.84
C GLN A 25 15.37 -2.40 7.73
N THR A 26 16.22 -2.47 6.70
CA THR A 26 17.23 -1.47 6.35
C THR A 26 16.63 -0.11 5.98
N GLU A 27 15.39 -0.08 5.51
CA GLU A 27 14.71 1.11 4.97
C GLU A 27 13.79 1.79 6.00
N ARG A 28 13.53 1.16 7.17
CA ARG A 28 12.58 1.64 8.19
C ARG A 28 12.91 3.01 8.79
N LYS A 29 14.17 3.45 8.69
CA LYS A 29 14.61 4.76 9.21
C LYS A 29 14.55 5.87 8.14
N ARG A 30 13.99 5.63 6.96
CA ARG A 30 13.85 6.66 5.93
C ARG A 30 13.05 7.85 6.44
N VAL A 31 13.59 9.04 6.18
CA VAL A 31 13.02 10.34 6.56
C VAL A 31 12.10 10.89 5.46
N SER A 32 12.31 10.47 4.21
CA SER A 32 11.47 10.80 3.05
C SER A 32 10.09 10.15 3.16
N ALA A 33 9.10 10.65 2.41
CA ALA A 33 7.82 9.97 2.28
C ALA A 33 7.98 8.63 1.56
N TRP A 34 7.20 7.64 1.96
CA TRP A 34 7.17 6.31 1.36
C TRP A 34 5.81 5.65 1.56
N CYS A 35 5.53 4.59 0.81
CA CYS A 35 4.32 3.80 1.01
C CYS A 35 4.57 2.30 0.93
N VAL A 36 3.76 1.56 1.68
CA VAL A 36 3.64 0.11 1.57
C VAL A 36 2.25 -0.19 1.02
N PHE A 37 2.15 -1.13 0.08
CA PHE A 37 0.86 -1.59 -0.41
C PHE A 37 0.77 -3.11 -0.39
N SER A 38 -0.45 -3.64 -0.31
CA SER A 38 -0.71 -5.06 -0.50
C SER A 38 -2.05 -5.28 -1.18
N THR A 39 -2.17 -6.39 -1.91
CA THR A 39 -3.45 -6.86 -2.42
C THR A 39 -3.77 -8.22 -1.82
N TYR A 40 -5.02 -8.41 -1.43
CA TYR A 40 -5.51 -9.68 -0.93
C TYR A 40 -6.96 -9.87 -1.35
N SER A 41 -7.35 -11.12 -1.48
CA SER A 41 -8.72 -11.46 -1.87
C SER A 41 -9.45 -12.08 -0.68
N LEU A 42 -10.64 -11.56 -0.41
CA LEU A 42 -11.59 -12.19 0.49
C LEU A 42 -12.59 -12.97 -0.36
N TYR A 43 -12.84 -14.21 0.06
CA TYR A 43 -13.89 -15.04 -0.51
C TYR A 43 -15.05 -15.07 0.48
N THR A 44 -16.25 -14.86 -0.02
CA THR A 44 -17.47 -15.01 0.77
C THR A 44 -18.26 -16.17 0.22
N ASP A 45 -18.44 -17.19 1.06
CA ASP A 45 -19.21 -18.36 0.74
C ASP A 45 -20.70 -18.00 0.72
N VAL A 46 -21.42 -18.57 -0.24
CA VAL A 46 -22.86 -18.40 -0.37
C VAL A 46 -23.51 -19.79 -0.40
N LEU A 47 -24.58 -19.95 0.37
CA LEU A 47 -25.32 -21.22 0.49
C LEU A 47 -25.96 -21.67 -0.83
N SER A 48 -26.18 -20.75 -1.78
CA SER A 48 -26.88 -21.02 -3.04
C SER A 48 -26.49 -19.99 -4.11
N GLY A 49 -25.24 -20.00 -4.59
CA GLY A 49 -24.81 -19.04 -5.62
C GLY A 49 -23.32 -19.12 -5.97
N GLN A 50 -22.86 -18.19 -6.82
CA GLN A 50 -21.44 -18.02 -7.11
C GLN A 50 -20.76 -17.31 -5.93
N SER A 51 -19.62 -17.84 -5.47
CA SER A 51 -18.85 -17.19 -4.43
C SER A 51 -18.36 -15.82 -4.92
N VAL A 52 -18.49 -14.82 -4.06
CA VAL A 52 -18.04 -13.47 -4.40
C VAL A 52 -16.58 -13.34 -3.98
N LYS A 53 -15.71 -13.08 -4.95
CA LYS A 53 -14.32 -12.71 -4.73
C LYS A 53 -14.22 -11.19 -4.64
N MET A 54 -13.92 -10.68 -3.45
CA MET A 54 -13.61 -9.27 -3.23
C MET A 54 -12.10 -9.09 -3.18
N THR A 55 -11.53 -8.42 -4.18
CA THR A 55 -10.13 -7.96 -4.12
C THR A 55 -10.07 -6.66 -3.31
N ARG A 56 -9.28 -6.67 -2.24
CA ARG A 56 -8.94 -5.48 -1.46
C ARG A 56 -7.53 -5.03 -1.78
N ILE A 57 -7.35 -3.72 -1.76
CA ILE A 57 -6.06 -3.05 -1.79
C ILE A 57 -5.90 -2.36 -0.44
N GLN A 58 -4.79 -2.59 0.23
CA GLN A 58 -4.35 -1.78 1.35
C GLN A 58 -3.17 -0.92 0.89
N LEU A 59 -3.21 0.35 1.28
CA LEU A 59 -2.14 1.31 1.00
C LEU A 59 -1.89 2.14 2.24
N ASP A 60 -0.69 2.02 2.78
CA ASP A 60 -0.22 2.74 3.95
C ASP A 60 0.87 3.72 3.52
N ALA A 61 0.59 5.02 3.62
CA ALA A 61 1.53 6.07 3.27
C ALA A 61 2.08 6.73 4.54
N TYR A 62 3.40 6.89 4.58
CA TYR A 62 4.13 7.43 5.71
C TYR A 62 4.92 8.64 5.25
N ALA A 63 4.84 9.71 6.02
CA ALA A 63 5.61 10.93 5.81
C ALA A 63 5.94 11.54 7.16
N ARG A 64 7.02 12.32 7.22
CA ARG A 64 7.33 13.10 8.41
C ARG A 64 6.24 14.16 8.60
N ALA A 65 5.61 14.16 9.78
CA ALA A 65 4.70 15.22 10.14
C ALA A 65 5.44 16.57 10.09
N ARG A 66 4.85 17.55 9.41
CA ARG A 66 5.32 18.93 9.46
C ARG A 66 5.09 19.41 10.90
N ARG A 67 6.17 19.76 11.61
CA ARG A 67 6.05 20.58 12.82
C ARG A 67 5.90 22.02 12.34
N ASP A 68 4.66 22.47 12.21
CA ASP A 68 4.40 23.90 12.16
C ASP A 68 4.65 24.42 13.58
N ASN A 69 5.76 25.15 13.76
CA ASN A 69 6.02 25.88 14.98
C ASN A 69 4.96 26.99 15.09
N LEU A 70 3.89 26.72 15.81
CA LEU A 70 3.06 27.76 16.42
C LEU A 70 3.94 28.42 17.51
N GLN A 71 4.70 29.43 17.09
CA GLN A 71 5.20 30.48 17.99
C GLN A 71 4.18 31.60 18.07
#